data_AF-A0A1X9I3J5-F1
#
_entry.id   AF-A0A1X9I3J5-F1
#
_cell.length_a   1.000
_cell.length_b   1.000
_cell.length_c   1.000
_cell.angle_alpha   90.00
_cell.angle_beta   90.00
_cell.angle_gamma   90.00
#
_symmetry.space_group_name_H-M   'P 1'
#
loop_
_entity.id
_entity.type
_entity.pdbx_description
1 polymer ?
#
loop_
_entity_poly.entity_id
_entity_poly.type
_entity_poly.pdbx_seq_one_letter_code
_entity_poly.pdbx_strand_id
1 'polypeptide(L)'
;MGKTATLNVRVDSDDKLNAESVLKELGMPMSTLITLLLKQVSMTRSIPFDIALPQAPSSVDVSPLSAGELKDLLVQSYHSADHEETILAEDFFKGIKGVN
;
A
#
# COMPACT_ATOMS: atom_id res chain seq x y z
N MET A 1 7.12 -32.46 21.33
CA MET A 1 8.03 -31.43 20.78
C MET A 1 8.11 -31.64 19.28
N GLY A 2 7.68 -30.66 18.48
CA GLY A 2 7.68 -30.78 17.01
C GLY A 2 9.09 -30.77 16.43
N LYS A 3 9.32 -31.45 15.31
CA LYS A 3 10.60 -31.42 14.59
C LYS A 3 10.88 -29.98 14.16
N THR A 4 12.03 -29.45 14.56
CA THR A 4 12.53 -28.15 14.09
C THR A 4 13.39 -28.35 12.84
N ALA A 5 13.29 -27.41 11.91
CA ALA A 5 14.14 -27.36 10.72
C ALA A 5 14.72 -25.94 10.61
N THR A 6 15.96 -25.84 10.11
CA THR A 6 16.64 -24.56 9.91
C THR A 6 16.36 -24.04 8.50
N LEU A 7 16.05 -22.75 8.40
CA LEU A 7 15.87 -22.04 7.13
C LEU A 7 16.99 -21.00 6.98
N ASN A 8 17.79 -21.12 5.92
CA ASN A 8 18.83 -20.15 5.57
C ASN A 8 18.38 -19.34 4.35
N VAL A 9 18.28 -18.02 4.49
CA VAL A 9 17.83 -17.10 3.43
C VAL A 9 18.89 -16.03 3.23
N ARG A 10 19.18 -15.70 1.96
CA ARG A 10 19.98 -14.53 1.61
C ARG A 10 19.03 -13.36 1.33
N VAL A 11 19.29 -12.23 1.95
CA VAL A 11 18.53 -10.98 1.82
C VAL A 11 19.50 -9.83 1.62
N ASP A 12 19.03 -8.74 1.06
CA ASP A 12 19.78 -7.49 1.03
C ASP A 12 19.98 -6.94 2.46
N SER A 13 21.10 -6.27 2.71
CA SER A 13 21.43 -5.74 4.03
C SER A 13 20.49 -4.61 4.44
N ASP A 14 20.11 -3.75 3.51
CA ASP A 14 19.29 -2.58 3.80
C ASP A 14 17.85 -3.00 4.02
N ASP A 15 17.32 -3.91 3.20
CA ASP A 15 16.00 -4.52 3.39
C ASP A 15 15.89 -5.20 4.76
N LYS A 16 16.93 -5.92 5.17
CA LYS A 16 16.98 -6.58 6.48
C LYS A 16 16.90 -5.56 7.61
N LEU A 17 17.72 -4.50 7.57
CA LEU A 17 17.75 -3.48 8.62
C LEU A 17 16.41 -2.75 8.72
N ASN A 18 15.80 -2.41 7.58
CA ASN A 18 14.50 -1.75 7.53
C ASN A 18 13.41 -2.64 8.15
N ALA A 19 13.35 -3.93 7.75
CA ALA A 19 12.39 -4.87 8.31
C ALA A 19 12.59 -5.09 9.83
N GLU A 20 13.83 -5.18 10.29
CA GLU A 20 14.14 -5.32 11.72
C GLU A 20 13.69 -4.09 12.53
N SER A 21 13.84 -2.87 11.99
CA SER A 21 13.37 -1.65 12.66
C SER A 21 11.86 -1.66 12.85
N VAL A 22 11.11 -1.97 11.78
CA VAL A 22 9.63 -2.03 11.83
C VAL A 22 9.17 -3.11 12.81
N LEU A 23 9.77 -4.29 12.76
CA LEU A 23 9.39 -5.39 13.65
C LEU A 23 9.73 -5.10 15.12
N LYS A 24 10.82 -4.36 15.38
CA LYS A 24 11.17 -3.92 16.74
C LYS A 24 10.11 -3.00 17.32
N GLU A 25 9.56 -2.09 16.52
CA GLU A 25 8.44 -1.23 16.93
C GLU A 25 7.18 -2.06 17.23
N LEU A 26 6.96 -3.14 16.48
CA LEU A 26 5.88 -4.10 16.71
C LEU A 26 6.17 -5.11 17.85
N GLY A 27 7.34 -5.03 18.50
CA GLY A 27 7.74 -5.95 19.57
C GLY A 27 7.95 -7.41 19.12
N MET A 28 8.24 -7.62 17.84
CA MET A 28 8.36 -8.93 17.21
C MET A 28 9.78 -9.20 16.72
N PRO A 29 10.39 -10.37 16.96
CA PRO A 29 11.64 -10.74 16.32
C PRO A 29 11.41 -11.30 14.90
N MET A 30 12.39 -11.14 14.01
CA MET A 30 12.33 -11.64 12.61
C MET A 30 11.92 -13.13 12.51
N SER A 31 12.45 -13.99 13.39
CA SER A 31 12.13 -15.42 13.38
C SER A 31 10.65 -15.71 13.65
N THR A 32 9.99 -14.89 14.47
CA THR A 32 8.54 -15.00 14.74
C THR A 32 7.76 -14.62 13.49
N LEU A 33 8.10 -13.51 12.82
CA LEU A 33 7.46 -13.12 11.56
C LEU A 33 7.56 -14.24 10.52
N ILE A 34 8.77 -14.77 10.28
CA ILE A 34 8.99 -15.85 9.30
C ILE A 34 8.18 -17.10 9.66
N THR A 35 8.11 -17.46 10.95
CA THR A 35 7.29 -18.59 11.41
C THR A 35 5.80 -18.36 11.13
N LEU A 36 5.29 -17.14 11.34
CA LEU A 36 3.90 -16.79 11.07
C LEU A 36 3.59 -16.85 9.57
N LEU A 37 4.46 -16.32 8.72
CA LEU A 37 4.29 -16.38 7.26
C LEU A 37 4.23 -17.81 6.75
N LEU A 38 5.14 -18.69 7.23
CA LEU A 38 5.13 -20.11 6.86
C LEU A 38 3.84 -20.82 7.30
N LYS A 39 3.33 -20.50 8.50
CA LYS A 39 2.05 -21.03 8.99
C LYS A 39 0.88 -20.52 8.15
N GLN A 40 0.88 -19.24 7.79
CA GLN A 40 -0.17 -18.65 6.97
C GLN A 40 -0.24 -19.32 5.60
N VAL A 41 0.90 -19.49 4.92
CA VAL A 41 0.99 -20.22 3.64
C VAL A 41 0.42 -21.63 3.75
N SER A 42 0.78 -22.36 4.81
CA SER A 42 0.27 -23.71 5.05
C SER A 42 -1.24 -23.74 5.30
N MET A 43 -1.76 -22.78 6.06
CA MET A 43 -3.17 -22.71 6.46
C MET A 43 -4.09 -22.26 5.32
N THR A 44 -3.68 -21.24 4.56
CA THR A 44 -4.51 -20.65 3.49
C THR A 44 -4.25 -21.26 2.12
N ARG A 45 -3.15 -22.01 1.96
CA ARG A 45 -2.66 -22.48 0.65
C ARG A 45 -2.49 -21.34 -0.35
N SER A 46 -2.12 -20.16 0.13
CA SER A 46 -1.89 -18.95 -0.65
C SER A 46 -0.68 -18.19 -0.13
N ILE A 47 -0.15 -17.27 -0.95
CA ILE A 47 0.87 -16.33 -0.50
C ILE A 47 0.18 -15.21 0.29
N PRO A 48 0.68 -14.83 1.49
CA PRO A 48 -0.02 -13.93 2.41
C PRO A 48 0.21 -12.45 2.07
N PHE A 49 0.23 -12.14 0.78
CA PHE A 49 0.25 -10.82 0.20
C PHE A 49 -0.16 -10.96 -1.27
N ASP A 50 -0.78 -9.93 -1.82
CA ASP A 50 -1.21 -9.96 -3.22
C ASP A 50 0.02 -9.89 -4.15
N ILE A 51 0.07 -10.81 -5.11
CA ILE A 51 1.03 -10.75 -6.20
C ILE A 51 0.34 -10.05 -7.36
N ALA A 52 0.39 -8.73 -7.33
CA ALA A 52 -0.14 -7.87 -8.37
C ALA A 52 0.90 -6.81 -8.74
N LEU A 53 0.78 -6.25 -9.94
CA LEU A 53 1.49 -5.01 -10.24
C LEU A 53 0.97 -3.93 -9.28
N PRO A 54 1.85 -3.04 -8.77
CA PRO A 54 1.42 -1.96 -7.90
C PRO A 54 0.35 -1.15 -8.62
N GLN A 55 -0.85 -1.11 -8.02
CA GLN A 55 -1.91 -0.24 -8.51
C GLN A 55 -1.44 1.20 -8.35
N ALA A 56 -1.82 2.06 -9.29
CA ALA A 56 -1.60 3.49 -9.13
C ALA A 56 -2.21 3.93 -7.77
N PRO A 57 -1.58 4.88 -7.05
CA PRO A 57 -2.15 5.40 -5.83
C PRO A 57 -3.63 5.76 -6.05
N SER A 58 -4.51 5.43 -5.11
CA SER A 58 -5.96 5.71 -5.22
C SER A 58 -6.28 7.20 -5.39
N SER A 59 -5.32 8.09 -5.11
CA SER A 59 -5.39 9.52 -5.39
C SER A 59 -5.32 9.89 -6.88
N VAL A 60 -4.90 8.97 -7.75
CA VAL A 60 -4.74 9.18 -9.20
C VAL A 60 -5.40 8.07 -10.04
N ASP A 61 -5.79 6.96 -9.42
CA ASP A 61 -6.44 5.86 -10.14
C ASP A 61 -7.90 6.20 -10.51
N VAL A 62 -8.09 6.58 -11.78
CA VAL A 62 -9.41 6.82 -12.39
C VAL A 62 -9.98 5.57 -13.07
N SER A 63 -9.24 4.45 -13.07
CA SER A 63 -9.69 3.16 -13.63
C SER A 63 -10.97 2.59 -13.01
N PRO A 64 -11.31 2.83 -11.72
CA PRO A 64 -12.57 2.36 -11.17
C PRO A 64 -13.79 3.23 -11.53
N LEU A 65 -13.60 4.40 -12.15
CA LEU A 65 -14.71 5.28 -12.56
C LEU A 65 -15.29 4.84 -13.90
N SER A 66 -16.62 4.76 -13.98
CA SER A 66 -17.31 4.64 -15.26
C SER A 66 -17.20 5.95 -16.06
N ALA A 67 -17.37 5.87 -17.38
CA ALA A 67 -17.36 7.05 -18.25
C ALA A 67 -18.45 8.08 -17.86
N GLY A 68 -19.56 7.63 -17.26
CA GLY A 68 -20.61 8.51 -16.74
C GLY A 68 -20.15 9.28 -15.51
N GLU A 69 -19.60 8.57 -14.52
CA GLU A 69 -19.08 9.19 -13.29
C GLU A 69 -17.94 10.17 -13.56
N LEU A 70 -17.04 9.81 -14.49
CA LEU A 70 -15.98 10.71 -14.92
C LEU A 70 -16.54 11.97 -15.60
N LYS A 71 -17.56 11.83 -16.45
CA LYS A 71 -18.22 12.96 -17.10
C LYS A 71 -18.88 13.88 -16.07
N ASP A 72 -19.57 13.33 -15.10
CA ASP A 72 -20.27 14.11 -14.06
C ASP A 72 -19.27 14.90 -13.20
N LEU A 73 -18.14 14.28 -12.83
CA LEU A 73 -17.05 14.96 -12.12
C LEU A 73 -16.43 16.12 -12.92
N LEU A 74 -16.24 15.92 -14.23
CA LEU A 74 -15.70 16.97 -15.12
C LEU A 74 -16.68 18.13 -15.28
N VAL A 75 -17.99 17.83 -15.43
CA VAL A 75 -19.03 18.85 -15.52
C VAL A 75 -19.15 19.63 -14.20
N GLN A 76 -19.12 18.94 -13.06
CA GLN A 76 -19.14 19.57 -11.75
C GLN A 76 -17.93 20.50 -11.55
N SER A 77 -16.73 20.02 -11.91
CA SER A 77 -15.49 20.80 -11.81
C SER A 77 -15.51 22.03 -12.73
N TYR A 78 -16.07 21.91 -13.94
CA TYR A 78 -16.26 23.03 -14.87
C TYR A 78 -17.20 24.10 -14.27
N HIS A 79 -18.31 23.67 -13.66
CA HIS A 79 -19.21 24.60 -12.97
C HIS A 79 -18.56 25.27 -11.76
N SER A 80 -17.78 24.56 -10.94
CA SER A 80 -17.06 25.17 -9.82
C SER A 80 -16.04 26.23 -10.26
N ALA A 81 -15.38 26.04 -11.41
CA ALA A 81 -14.47 27.05 -11.98
C ALA A 81 -15.19 28.33 -12.41
N ASP A 82 -16.40 28.23 -12.96
CA ASP A 82 -17.23 29.39 -13.34
C ASP A 82 -17.77 30.18 -12.13
N HIS A 83 -17.80 29.58 -10.93
CA HIS A 83 -18.30 30.20 -9.70
C HIS A 83 -17.17 30.71 -8.78
N GLU A 84 -15.93 30.84 -9.29
CA GLU A 84 -14.72 31.23 -8.54
C GLU A 84 -14.37 30.34 -7.33
N GLU A 85 -15.01 29.18 -7.17
CA GLU A 85 -14.65 28.15 -6.19
C GLU A 85 -13.41 27.38 -6.67
N THR A 86 -12.31 28.10 -6.78
CA THR A 86 -11.01 27.59 -7.25
C THR A 86 -10.05 27.45 -6.08
N ILE A 87 -9.12 26.50 -6.20
CA ILE A 87 -8.00 26.33 -5.29
C ILE A 87 -6.71 26.57 -6.04
N LEU A 88 -5.73 27.17 -5.38
CA LEU A 88 -4.40 27.35 -5.96
C LEU A 88 -3.78 25.98 -6.21
N ALA A 89 -3.11 25.83 -7.37
CA ALA A 89 -2.47 24.58 -7.76
C ALA A 89 -1.48 24.08 -6.70
N GLU A 90 -0.73 24.99 -6.07
CA GLU A 90 0.21 24.65 -5.00
C GLU A 90 -0.48 24.03 -3.77
N ASP A 91 -1.63 24.58 -3.38
CA ASP A 91 -2.37 24.11 -2.20
C ASP A 91 -3.09 22.79 -2.49
N PHE A 92 -3.58 22.61 -3.72
CA PHE A 92 -4.08 21.33 -4.21
C PHE A 92 -3.02 20.22 -4.11
N PHE A 93 -1.82 20.45 -4.66
CA PHE A 93 -0.74 19.46 -4.63
C PHE A 93 -0.19 19.19 -3.23
N LYS A 94 -0.25 20.16 -2.30
CA LYS A 94 0.06 19.93 -0.88
C LYS A 94 -0.96 18.99 -0.22
N GLY A 95 -2.25 19.16 -0.51
CA GLY A 95 -3.32 18.30 0.02
C GLY A 95 -3.19 16.84 -0.40
N ILE A 96 -2.83 16.58 -1.66
CA ILE A 96 -2.64 15.21 -2.17
C ILE A 96 -1.43 14.51 -1.54
N LYS A 97 -0.35 15.26 -1.24
CA LYS A 97 0.86 14.70 -0.61
C LYS A 97 0.71 14.45 0.90
N GLY A 98 -0.38 14.92 1.52
CA GLY A 98 -0.62 14.85 2.96
C GLY A 98 -1.46 13.66 3.45
N VAL A 99 -1.95 12.80 2.54
CA VAL A 99 -2.68 11.58 2.90
C VAL A 99 -1.68 10.43 2.91
N ASN A 100 -1.09 10.21 4.09
CA ASN A 100 -0.25 9.06 4.42
C ASN A 100 -1.13 7.90 4.92
#